data_AF-A0A353Z3A0-F1
#
_entry.id   AF-A0A353Z3A0-F1
#
_cell.length_a   1.000
_cell.length_b   1.000
_cell.length_c   1.000
_cell.angle_alpha   90.00
_cell.angle_beta   90.00
_cell.angle_gamma   90.00
#
_symmetry.space_group_name_H-M   'P 1'
#
loop_
_entity.id
_entity.type
_entity.pdbx_description
1 polymer ?
#
loop_
_entity_poly.entity_id
_entity_poly.type
_entity_poly.pdbx_seq_one_letter_code
_entity_poly.pdbx_strand_id
1 'polypeptide(L)' 'MAFESAAPILQPQDFNVDYQVKWCPGCGGHAVLSSIKKALPETGIKKENVVFVSGIG' A
#
# COMPACT_ATOMS: atom_id res chain seq x y z
N MET A 1 3.10 21.76 15.75
CA MET A 1 2.00 20.95 15.22
C MET A 1 1.69 21.48 13.83
N ALA A 2 2.22 20.83 12.79
CA ALA A 2 1.97 21.24 11.41
C ALA A 2 1.87 19.98 10.55
N PHE A 3 0.72 19.31 10.64
CA PHE A 3 0.28 18.34 9.64
C PHE A 3 -0.61 19.09 8.65
N GLU A 4 -0.03 20.02 7.89
CA GLU A 4 -0.72 20.65 6.78
C GLU A 4 0.08 20.37 5.52
N SER A 5 -0.31 19.32 4.82
CA SER A 5 -0.07 19.22 3.38
C SER A 5 -1.09 18.24 2.84
N ALA A 6 -2.13 18.78 2.21
CA ALA A 6 -3.10 18.01 1.45
C ALA A 6 -2.34 17.11 0.46
N ALA A 7 -2.27 15.82 0.81
CA ALA A 7 -1.67 14.81 -0.04
C ALA A 7 -2.49 14.72 -1.34
N PRO A 8 -1.85 14.49 -2.50
CA PRO A 8 -2.60 14.16 -3.71
C PRO A 8 -3.50 12.95 -3.42
N ILE A 9 -4.69 12.91 -4.03
CA ILE A 9 -5.62 11.78 -3.88
C ILE A 9 -4.99 10.56 -4.55
N LEU A 10 -4.30 9.74 -3.74
CA LEU A 10 -3.66 8.52 -4.20
C LEU A 10 -4.72 7.50 -4.60
N GLN A 11 -4.50 6.79 -5.70
CA GLN A 11 -5.34 5.69 -6.15
C GLN A 11 -4.72 4.35 -5.74
N PRO A 12 -5.50 3.27 -5.62
CA PRO A 12 -4.97 1.94 -5.29
C PRO A 12 -3.84 1.48 -6.23
N GLN A 13 -3.86 1.94 -7.48
CA GLN A 13 -2.86 1.66 -8.51
C GLN A 13 -1.50 2.29 -8.20
N ASP A 14 -1.47 3.43 -7.49
CA ASP A 14 -0.23 4.12 -7.12
C ASP A 14 0.59 3.33 -6.09
N PHE A 15 -0.01 2.34 -5.44
CA PHE A 15 0.63 1.42 -4.49
C PHE A 15 1.06 0.09 -5.13
N ASN A 16 0.99 -0.04 -6.46
CA ASN A 16 1.56 -1.18 -7.17
C ASN A 16 3.09 -1.15 -7.17
N VAL A 17 3.68 -2.34 -7.29
CA VAL A 17 5.11 -2.55 -7.43
C VAL A 17 5.40 -3.04 -8.85
N ASP A 18 6.52 -2.63 -9.42
CA ASP A 18 6.87 -2.92 -10.82
C ASP A 18 7.26 -4.40 -11.04
N TYR A 19 7.58 -5.11 -9.96
CA TYR A 19 7.90 -6.52 -10.02
C TYR A 19 6.65 -7.39 -9.79
N GLN A 20 6.65 -8.57 -10.42
CA GLN A 20 5.57 -9.52 -10.24
C GLN A 20 5.64 -10.19 -8.86
N VAL A 21 4.47 -10.33 -8.23
CA VAL A 21 4.30 -11.06 -6.97
C VAL A 21 4.47 -12.55 -7.24
N LYS A 22 5.39 -13.20 -6.51
CA LYS A 22 5.75 -14.62 -6.70
C LYS A 22 5.02 -15.59 -5.76
N TRP A 23 3.83 -15.22 -5.30
CA TRP A 23 3.03 -16.09 -4.43
C TRP A 23 2.26 -17.13 -5.24
N CYS A 24 2.01 -18.30 -4.64
CA CYS A 24 1.22 -19.36 -5.27
C CYS A 24 -0.21 -18.91 -5.60
N PRO A 25 -0.85 -19.45 -6.64
CA PRO A 25 -2.26 -19.18 -6.92
C PRO A 25 -3.12 -19.61 -5.72
N GLY A 26 -4.05 -18.74 -5.30
CA GLY A 26 -4.87 -18.95 -4.11
C GLY A 26 -4.20 -18.59 -2.77
N CYS A 27 -2.92 -18.15 -2.78
CA CYS A 27 -2.28 -17.64 -1.56
C CYS A 27 -3.04 -16.43 -1.02
N GLY A 28 -3.41 -16.48 0.27
CA GLY A 28 -4.11 -15.40 0.97
C GLY A 28 -3.35 -14.07 1.03
N GLY A 29 -2.03 -14.08 0.80
CA GLY A 29 -1.23 -12.86 0.67
C GLY A 29 -1.76 -11.90 -0.39
N HIS A 30 -2.30 -12.42 -1.50
CA HIS A 30 -2.91 -11.59 -2.55
C HIS A 30 -4.10 -10.79 -2.04
N ALA A 31 -4.94 -11.42 -1.20
CA ALA A 31 -6.10 -10.75 -0.61
C ALA A 31 -5.65 -9.66 0.37
N VAL A 32 -4.67 -9.95 1.21
CA VAL A 32 -4.10 -8.98 2.16
C VAL A 32 -3.49 -7.77 1.41
N LEU A 33 -2.69 -8.02 0.37
CA LEU A 33 -2.08 -6.96 -0.43
C LEU A 33 -3.14 -6.09 -1.13
N SER A 34 -4.20 -6.70 -1.67
CA SER A 34 -5.31 -5.97 -2.30
C SER A 34 -6.06 -5.08 -1.31
N SER A 35 -6.34 -5.58 -0.10
CA SER A 35 -7.01 -4.81 0.94
C SER A 35 -6.17 -3.62 1.41
N ILE A 36 -4.87 -3.81 1.61
CA ILE A 36 -3.95 -2.74 2.00
C ILE A 36 -3.92 -1.63 0.93
N LYS A 37 -3.79 -1.99 -0.36
CA LYS A 37 -3.78 -1.02 -1.46
C LYS A 37 -5.07 -0.19 -1.55
N LYS A 38 -6.21 -0.77 -1.16
CA LYS A 38 -7.50 -0.06 -1.11
C LYS A 38 -7.61 0.87 0.09
N ALA A 39 -7.08 0.46 1.24
CA ALA A 39 -7.19 1.21 2.49
C ALA A 39 -6.25 2.43 2.56
N LEU A 40 -5.04 2.34 1.99
CA LEU A 40 -4.04 3.42 2.07
C LEU A 40 -4.53 4.78 1.51
N PRO A 41 -5.19 4.84 0.33
CA PRO A 41 -5.83 6.08 -0.16
C PRO A 41 -6.73 6.77 0.86
N GLU A 42 -7.49 6.00 1.64
CA GLU A 42 -8.50 6.52 2.58
C GLU A 42 -7.85 7.25 3.77
N THR A 43 -6.57 6.95 4.06
CA THR A 43 -5.85 7.55 5.19
C THR A 43 -5.43 9.00 4.93
N GLY A 44 -5.37 9.45 3.67
CA GLY A 44 -4.84 10.77 3.31
C GLY A 44 -3.34 10.98 3.59
N ILE A 45 -2.61 9.92 3.98
CA ILE A 45 -1.17 9.98 4.25
C ILE A 45 -0.42 9.90 2.92
N LYS A 46 0.56 10.78 2.73
CA LYS A 46 1.44 10.74 1.56
C LYS A 46 2.22 9.43 1.49
N LYS A 47 2.39 8.87 0.29
CA LYS A 47 3.07 7.59 0.07
C LYS A 47 4.49 7.58 0.65
N GLU A 48 5.23 8.68 0.52
CA GLU A 48 6.59 8.85 1.06
C GLU A 48 6.67 8.80 2.60
N ASN A 49 5.54 8.96 3.29
CA ASN A 49 5.44 8.88 4.75
C ASN A 49 4.96 7.50 5.24
N VAL A 50 4.82 6.52 4.34
CA VAL A 50 4.39 5.15 4.67
C VAL A 50 5.57 4.21 4.54
N VAL A 51 5.84 3.42 5.58
CA VAL A 51 6.87 2.38 5.57
C VAL A 51 6.23 1.01 5.86
N PHE A 52 6.59 0.01 5.05
CA PHE A 52 6.23 -1.38 5.29
C PHE A 52 7.42 -2.10 5.91
N VAL A 53 7.21 -2.69 7.09
CA VAL A 53 8.21 -3.49 7.78
C VAL A 53 7.69 -4.92 7.86
N SER A 54 8.45 -5.86 7.32
CA SER A 54 8.13 -7.29 7.35
C SER A 54 9.19 -8.07 8.11
N GLY A 55 8.81 -9.25 8.62
CA GLY A 55 9.76 -10.27 9.04
C GLY A 55 10.33 -11.05 7.85
N ILE A 56 10.66 -12.32 8.09
CA ILE A 56 11.04 -13.29 7.06
C ILE A 56 9.82 -14.17 6.74
N GLY A 57 9.51 -14.35 5.45
CA GLY A 57 8.38 -15.17 4.97
C GLY A 57 8.37 -15.32 3.45
#